data_AF-C3YRQ6-F1
#
_entry.id   AF-C3YRQ6-F1
#
_cell.length_a   1.000
_cell.length_b   1.000
_cell.length_c   1.000
_cell.angle_alpha   90.00
_cell.angle_beta   90.00
_cell.angle_gamma   90.00
#
_symmetry.space_group_name_H-M   'P 1'
#
loop_
_entity.id
_entity.type
_entity.pdbx_description
1 polymer ?
#
loop_
_entity_poly.entity_id
_entity_poly.type
_entity_poly.pdbx_seq_one_letter_code
_entity_poly.pdbx_strand_id
1 'polypeptide(L)'
;DRGHVHYENDREHSHNRNDRGHTHYENDRGHKHYENDRGHAHNRNDREHAHYENDREHALYENDREHAHYENDREHKYYQYDKNHAHYENDSEHKYYQYDKNHAHYENDREHKYYQYDKNHTHYENDREHKYYQYDKNHAHYENDREH
;
A
#
# COMPACT_ATOMS: atom_id res chain seq x y z
N ASP A 1 -12.77 11.19 -19.62
CA ASP A 1 -11.44 10.75 -20.09
C ASP A 1 -11.48 9.32 -20.58
N ARG A 2 -10.69 9.03 -21.61
CA ARG A 2 -10.49 7.67 -22.13
C ARG A 2 -9.30 7.12 -21.35
N GLY A 3 -9.53 6.19 -20.42
CA GLY A 3 -8.44 5.64 -19.62
C GLY A 3 -7.37 4.99 -20.49
N HIS A 4 -6.11 5.17 -20.12
CA HIS A 4 -4.96 4.56 -20.79
C HIS A 4 -4.44 3.40 -19.94
N VAL A 5 -3.99 2.34 -20.60
CA VAL A 5 -3.42 1.16 -19.94
C VAL A 5 -1.95 1.09 -20.32
N HIS A 6 -1.09 0.95 -19.33
CA HIS A 6 0.36 0.83 -19.48
C HIS A 6 0.84 -0.52 -18.97
N TYR A 7 1.88 -1.04 -19.62
CA TYR A 7 2.56 -2.28 -19.26
C TYR A 7 4.06 -2.02 -19.25
N GLU A 8 4.72 -2.30 -18.13
CA GLU A 8 6.17 -2.20 -17.99
C GLU A 8 6.77 -3.55 -17.52
N ASN A 9 7.96 -3.86 -18.02
CA ASN A 9 8.72 -5.05 -17.65
C ASN A 9 10.21 -4.76 -17.86
N ASP A 10 10.82 -4.19 -16.84
CA ASP A 10 12.18 -3.74 -16.82
C ASP A 10 12.96 -4.36 -15.66
N ARG A 11 14.28 -4.47 -15.88
CA ARG A 11 15.17 -4.99 -14.85
C ARG A 11 15.34 -3.98 -13.71
N GLU A 12 15.56 -2.72 -14.06
CA GLU A 12 15.72 -1.59 -13.14
C GLU A 12 15.33 -0.30 -13.89
N HIS A 13 14.52 0.53 -13.25
CA HIS A 13 13.97 1.76 -13.76
C HIS A 13 13.50 2.65 -12.60
N SER A 14 13.32 3.93 -12.91
CA SER A 14 12.70 4.88 -11.99
C SER A 14 11.98 5.90 -12.83
N HIS A 15 10.70 6.09 -12.53
CA HIS A 15 9.88 7.07 -13.22
C HIS A 15 9.04 7.86 -12.22
N ASN A 16 8.63 9.04 -12.68
CA ASN A 16 7.66 9.87 -11.99
C ASN A 16 6.47 10.07 -12.92
N ARG A 17 5.26 9.83 -12.44
CA ARG A 17 4.02 10.01 -13.20
C ARG A 17 3.09 11.02 -12.53
N ASN A 18 2.30 11.69 -13.36
CA ASN A 18 1.34 12.72 -12.95
C ASN A 18 0.19 12.74 -13.97
N ASP A 19 -0.64 11.71 -13.94
CA ASP A 19 -1.66 11.46 -14.94
C ASP A 19 -3.07 11.37 -14.32
N ARG A 20 -4.09 11.07 -15.13
CA ARG A 20 -5.48 10.95 -14.68
C ARG A 20 -6.18 9.78 -15.34
N GLY A 21 -6.67 8.84 -14.54
CA GLY A 21 -7.53 7.78 -15.05
C GLY A 21 -6.76 6.69 -15.80
N HIS A 22 -5.78 6.05 -15.16
CA HIS A 22 -4.98 5.00 -15.79
C HIS A 22 -5.00 3.66 -15.06
N THR A 23 -4.61 2.62 -15.79
CA THR A 23 -4.36 1.30 -15.23
C THR A 23 -2.95 0.86 -15.61
N HIS A 24 -2.17 0.46 -14.62
CA HIS A 24 -0.78 0.07 -14.81
C HIS A 24 -0.55 -1.38 -14.39
N TYR A 25 0.28 -2.06 -15.16
CA TYR A 25 0.77 -3.40 -14.88
C TYR A 25 2.29 -3.40 -14.94
N GLU A 26 2.94 -3.76 -13.84
CA GLU A 26 4.40 -3.72 -13.69
C GLU A 26 4.91 -5.10 -13.23
N ASN A 27 6.06 -5.53 -13.76
CA ASN A 27 6.71 -6.78 -13.37
C ASN A 27 8.23 -6.68 -13.50
N ASP A 28 8.85 -6.39 -12.38
CA ASP A 28 9.98 -5.49 -12.34
C ASP A 28 10.93 -5.96 -11.21
N ARG A 29 12.26 -5.97 -11.43
CA ARG A 29 13.20 -6.60 -10.45
C ARG A 29 13.71 -5.68 -9.35
N GLY A 30 13.71 -4.36 -9.54
CA GLY A 30 14.39 -3.40 -8.68
C GLY A 30 14.06 -1.96 -9.05
N HIS A 31 13.11 -1.30 -8.37
CA HIS A 31 12.57 -0.02 -8.87
C HIS A 31 12.19 1.02 -7.82
N LYS A 32 12.04 2.26 -8.27
CA LYS A 32 11.53 3.39 -7.46
C LYS A 32 10.57 4.25 -8.25
N HIS A 33 9.37 4.44 -7.71
CA HIS A 33 8.33 5.22 -8.37
C HIS A 33 7.83 6.34 -7.48
N TYR A 34 7.46 7.43 -8.13
CA TYR A 34 6.72 8.52 -7.52
C TYR A 34 5.50 8.81 -8.39
N GLU A 35 4.31 8.68 -7.81
CA GLU A 35 3.05 8.90 -8.51
C GLU A 35 2.23 9.99 -7.79
N ASN A 36 1.57 10.84 -8.58
CA ASN A 36 0.66 11.87 -8.09
C ASN A 36 -0.49 12.05 -9.09
N ASP A 37 -1.48 11.23 -8.87
CA ASP A 37 -2.40 10.76 -9.88
C ASP A 37 -3.84 10.93 -9.35
N ARG A 38 -4.83 10.93 -10.24
CA ARG A 38 -6.26 11.05 -9.85
C ARG A 38 -7.10 9.94 -10.47
N GLY A 39 -7.45 8.94 -9.66
CA GLY A 39 -8.30 7.82 -10.08
C GLY A 39 -7.52 6.76 -10.86
N HIS A 40 -6.76 5.88 -10.19
CA HIS A 40 -5.88 4.91 -10.86
C HIS A 40 -6.01 3.50 -10.28
N ALA A 41 -5.55 2.51 -11.05
CA ALA A 41 -5.45 1.13 -10.60
C ALA A 41 -4.10 0.53 -10.99
N HIS A 42 -3.38 0.00 -10.01
CA HIS A 42 -2.06 -0.58 -10.19
C HIS A 42 -2.08 -2.07 -9.88
N ASN A 43 -1.34 -2.84 -10.67
CA ASN A 43 -1.09 -4.25 -10.41
C ASN A 43 0.39 -4.54 -10.62
N ARG A 44 1.08 -4.84 -9.53
CA ARG A 44 2.55 -4.97 -9.50
C ARG A 44 2.94 -6.38 -9.05
N ASN A 45 4.04 -6.88 -9.61
CA ASN A 45 4.64 -8.16 -9.22
C ASN A 45 6.15 -8.05 -9.31
N ASP A 46 6.73 -7.48 -8.28
CA ASP A 46 8.12 -7.09 -8.28
C ASP A 46 8.93 -7.89 -7.26
N ARG A 47 10.26 -7.77 -7.36
CA ARG A 47 11.17 -8.43 -6.41
C ARG A 47 11.61 -7.49 -5.31
N GLU A 48 11.97 -6.27 -5.68
CA GLU A 48 12.50 -5.23 -4.80
C GLU A 48 12.00 -3.88 -5.30
N HIS A 49 11.27 -3.12 -4.49
CA HIS A 49 10.85 -1.79 -4.91
C HIS A 49 10.61 -0.83 -3.73
N ALA A 50 10.55 0.46 -4.06
CA ALA A 50 10.07 1.49 -3.14
C ALA A 50 9.17 2.48 -3.87
N HIS A 51 7.97 2.70 -3.34
CA HIS A 51 6.99 3.60 -3.94
C HIS A 51 6.66 4.76 -3.02
N TYR A 52 6.31 5.86 -3.66
CA TYR A 52 5.69 7.00 -3.03
C TYR A 52 4.47 7.40 -3.86
N GLU A 53 3.30 7.35 -3.26
CA GLU A 53 2.04 7.67 -3.92
C GLU A 53 1.36 8.84 -3.19
N ASN A 54 0.80 9.77 -3.96
CA ASN A 54 0.00 10.88 -3.46
C ASN A 54 -1.21 11.07 -4.35
N ASP A 55 -2.20 10.20 -4.16
CA ASP A 55 -3.33 10.13 -5.04
C ASP A 55 -4.60 10.68 -4.38
N ARG A 56 -5.66 10.80 -5.17
CA ARG A 56 -6.99 11.11 -4.63
C ARG A 56 -7.79 9.84 -4.38
N GLU A 57 -7.75 8.94 -5.33
CA GLU A 57 -8.55 7.72 -5.40
C GLU A 57 -7.69 6.71 -6.14
N HIS A 58 -7.31 5.62 -5.49
CA HIS A 58 -6.58 4.56 -6.18
C HIS A 58 -6.96 3.16 -5.67
N ALA A 59 -6.52 2.13 -6.40
CA ALA A 59 -6.62 0.75 -5.98
C ALA A 59 -5.37 -0.01 -6.43
N LEU A 60 -4.62 -0.54 -5.48
CA LEU A 60 -3.36 -1.21 -5.74
C LEU A 60 -3.44 -2.69 -5.34
N TYR A 61 -2.93 -3.53 -6.24
CA TYR A 61 -2.72 -4.95 -6.02
C TYR A 61 -1.23 -5.25 -6.15
N GLU A 62 -0.66 -5.83 -5.11
CA GLU A 62 0.78 -6.05 -5.02
C GLU A 62 1.11 -7.48 -4.63
N ASN A 63 2.16 -8.03 -5.25
CA ASN A 63 2.65 -9.36 -4.94
C ASN A 63 4.18 -9.37 -5.02
N ASP A 64 4.78 -9.08 -3.89
CA ASP A 64 6.17 -8.71 -3.86
C ASP A 64 7.00 -9.54 -2.88
N ARG A 65 8.33 -9.40 -2.99
CA ARG A 65 9.25 -10.09 -2.08
C ARG A 65 9.78 -9.16 -1.01
N GLU A 66 10.24 -7.98 -1.40
CA GLU A 66 10.79 -6.98 -0.49
C GLU A 66 10.39 -5.60 -0.96
N HIS A 67 9.71 -4.84 -0.11
CA HIS A 67 9.35 -3.49 -0.51
C HIS A 67 9.13 -2.52 0.64
N ALA A 68 9.06 -1.25 0.26
CA ALA A 68 8.72 -0.16 1.15
C ALA A 68 7.75 0.80 0.46
N HIS A 69 6.61 1.04 1.09
CA HIS A 69 5.58 1.91 0.55
C HIS A 69 5.39 3.16 1.40
N TYR A 70 5.08 4.27 0.75
CA TYR A 70 4.61 5.49 1.40
C TYR A 70 3.40 6.02 0.64
N GLU A 71 2.26 6.06 1.32
CA GLU A 71 0.99 6.56 0.78
C GLU A 71 0.55 7.83 1.51
N ASN A 72 -0.06 8.73 0.74
CA ASN A 72 -0.82 9.84 1.29
C ASN A 72 -1.99 10.16 0.38
N ASP A 73 -3.12 9.56 0.72
CA ASP A 73 -4.27 9.46 -0.15
C ASP A 73 -5.56 9.91 0.54
N ARG A 74 -6.63 10.06 -0.25
CA ARG A 74 -7.96 10.32 0.34
C ARG A 74 -8.77 9.05 0.47
N GLU A 75 -8.79 8.24 -0.58
CA GLU A 75 -9.52 6.99 -0.64
C GLU A 75 -8.67 5.94 -1.34
N HIS A 76 -8.37 4.85 -0.65
CA HIS A 76 -7.61 3.77 -1.23
C HIS A 76 -8.20 2.37 -0.89
N LYS A 77 -7.86 1.39 -1.73
CA LYS A 77 -8.07 -0.03 -1.49
C LYS A 77 -6.81 -0.80 -1.86
N TYR A 78 -6.15 -1.30 -0.84
CA TYR A 78 -4.95 -2.10 -1.00
C TYR A 78 -5.20 -3.59 -0.84
N TYR A 79 -4.55 -4.38 -1.71
CA TYR A 79 -4.46 -5.82 -1.58
C TYR A 79 -3.02 -6.26 -1.77
N GLN A 80 -2.46 -6.89 -0.73
CA GLN A 80 -1.07 -7.25 -0.69
C GLN A 80 -0.82 -8.70 -0.30
N TYR A 81 0.21 -9.26 -0.94
CA TYR A 81 0.84 -10.49 -0.52
C TYR A 81 2.36 -10.34 -0.58
N ASP A 82 2.99 -10.21 0.59
CA ASP A 82 4.40 -9.90 0.66
C ASP A 82 5.21 -10.76 1.61
N LYS A 83 6.52 -10.82 1.36
CA LYS A 83 7.42 -11.59 2.24
C LYS A 83 8.08 -10.70 3.29
N ASN A 84 8.51 -9.50 2.91
CA ASN A 84 9.09 -8.51 3.81
C ASN A 84 8.63 -7.12 3.38
N HIS A 85 8.00 -6.37 4.29
CA HIS A 85 7.44 -5.07 3.95
C HIS A 85 7.58 -4.05 5.09
N ALA A 86 7.82 -2.79 4.74
CA ALA A 86 7.55 -1.64 5.59
C ALA A 86 6.59 -0.65 4.90
N HIS A 87 5.43 -0.41 5.50
CA HIS A 87 4.42 0.54 4.98
C HIS A 87 4.36 1.79 5.86
N TYR A 88 4.04 2.91 5.23
CA TYR A 88 3.58 4.11 5.92
C TYR A 88 2.37 4.66 5.17
N GLU A 89 1.26 4.84 5.87
CA GLU A 89 0.02 5.38 5.33
C GLU A 89 -0.46 6.60 6.13
N ASN A 90 -1.12 7.52 5.43
CA ASN A 90 -1.77 8.68 6.04
C ASN A 90 -2.94 9.11 5.16
N ASP A 91 -4.08 8.46 5.41
CA ASP A 91 -5.23 8.46 4.53
C ASP A 91 -6.50 8.98 5.22
N SER A 92 -7.49 9.37 4.42
CA SER A 92 -8.81 9.72 4.97
C SER A 92 -9.71 8.50 5.12
N GLU A 93 -9.76 7.63 4.12
CA GLU A 93 -10.52 6.39 4.15
C GLU A 93 -9.75 5.25 3.48
N HIS A 94 -9.50 4.15 4.21
CA HIS A 94 -8.78 3.02 3.64
C HIS A 94 -9.43 1.63 3.88
N LYS A 95 -9.15 0.69 2.97
CA LYS A 95 -9.49 -0.74 3.12
C LYS A 95 -8.32 -1.60 2.70
N TYR A 96 -7.75 -2.27 3.70
CA TYR A 96 -6.51 -3.01 3.54
C TYR A 96 -6.74 -4.52 3.72
N TYR A 97 -6.15 -5.31 2.83
CA TYR A 97 -6.07 -6.76 2.94
C TYR A 97 -4.63 -7.22 2.72
N GLN A 98 -4.02 -7.82 3.74
CA GLN A 98 -2.61 -8.24 3.67
C GLN A 98 -2.39 -9.65 4.17
N TYR A 99 -1.40 -10.27 3.56
CA TYR A 99 -0.82 -11.52 3.99
C TYR A 99 0.70 -11.38 3.95
N ASP A 100 1.33 -11.17 5.10
CA ASP A 100 2.77 -10.93 5.15
C ASP A 100 3.53 -11.90 6.07
N LYS A 101 4.78 -12.18 5.71
CA LYS A 101 5.64 -13.02 6.56
C LYS A 101 6.39 -12.19 7.61
N ASN A 102 6.88 -11.01 7.24
CA ASN A 102 7.54 -10.07 8.13
C ASN A 102 7.12 -8.66 7.74
N HIS A 103 6.55 -7.91 8.68
CA HIS A 103 5.99 -6.63 8.36
C HIS A 103 6.18 -5.57 9.46
N ALA A 104 6.30 -4.32 9.04
CA ALA A 104 6.23 -3.15 9.89
C ALA A 104 5.24 -2.14 9.27
N HIS A 105 4.17 -1.82 9.98
CA HIS A 105 3.17 -0.86 9.52
C HIS A 105 3.17 0.39 10.38
N TYR A 106 2.89 1.52 9.75
CA TYR A 106 2.51 2.76 10.42
C TYR A 106 1.31 3.37 9.69
N GLU A 107 0.20 3.57 10.40
CA GLU A 107 -1.01 4.25 9.91
C GLU A 107 -1.34 5.50 10.70
N ASN A 108 -1.98 6.45 10.03
CA ASN A 108 -2.58 7.64 10.62
C ASN A 108 -3.79 8.08 9.81
N ASP A 109 -4.89 7.37 10.03
CA ASP A 109 -6.07 7.44 9.19
C ASP A 109 -7.28 8.01 9.94
N ARG A 110 -8.26 8.53 9.21
CA ARG A 110 -9.55 8.89 9.85
C ARG A 110 -10.46 7.69 9.98
N GLU A 111 -10.63 6.92 8.91
CA GLU A 111 -11.45 5.72 8.90
C GLU A 111 -10.72 4.61 8.15
N HIS A 112 -10.61 3.42 8.74
CA HIS A 112 -10.08 2.28 7.98
C HIS A 112 -10.74 0.95 8.36
N LYS A 113 -10.51 -0.05 7.49
CA LYS A 113 -10.86 -1.46 7.73
C LYS A 113 -9.74 -2.35 7.28
N TYR A 114 -9.32 -3.23 8.17
CA TYR A 114 -8.09 -3.97 8.01
C TYR A 114 -8.29 -5.47 8.23
N TYR A 115 -7.75 -6.27 7.31
CA TYR A 115 -7.72 -7.72 7.38
C TYR A 115 -6.29 -8.20 7.16
N GLN A 116 -5.68 -8.79 8.18
CA GLN A 116 -4.27 -9.22 8.13
C GLN A 116 -4.07 -10.63 8.64
N TYR A 117 -3.15 -11.30 7.96
CA TYR A 117 -2.58 -12.56 8.40
C TYR A 117 -1.07 -12.44 8.36
N ASP A 118 -0.43 -12.29 9.53
CA ASP A 118 1.01 -12.09 9.59
C ASP A 118 1.75 -13.11 10.45
N LYS A 119 2.98 -13.45 10.05
CA LYS A 119 3.82 -14.33 10.87
C LYS A 119 4.64 -13.55 11.90
N ASN A 120 5.18 -12.40 11.53
CA ASN A 120 5.97 -11.51 12.39
C ASN A 120 5.63 -10.06 12.04
N HIS A 121 5.08 -9.32 13.00
CA HIS A 121 4.57 -7.98 12.71
C HIS A 121 4.85 -6.96 13.82
N THR A 122 5.08 -5.70 13.44
CA THR A 122 5.10 -4.55 14.34
C THR A 122 4.16 -3.48 13.79
N HIS A 123 3.21 -3.05 14.61
CA HIS A 123 2.17 -2.13 14.23
C HIS A 123 2.22 -0.84 15.03
N TYR A 124 1.99 0.29 14.36
CA TYR A 124 1.70 1.57 15.00
C TYR A 124 0.53 2.25 14.30
N GLU A 125 -0.46 2.68 15.08
CA GLU A 125 -1.66 3.32 14.53
C GLU A 125 -2.13 4.51 15.36
N ASN A 126 -2.79 5.45 14.71
CA ASN A 126 -3.35 6.64 15.34
C ASN A 126 -4.61 7.10 14.61
N ASP A 127 -5.70 6.36 14.83
CA ASP A 127 -6.88 6.45 13.98
C ASP A 127 -8.12 6.91 14.77
N ARG A 128 -9.14 7.39 14.05
CA ARG A 128 -10.40 7.84 14.68
C ARG A 128 -11.47 6.77 14.68
N GLU A 129 -11.63 6.04 13.57
CA GLU A 129 -12.57 4.93 13.45
C GLU A 129 -11.91 3.75 12.75
N HIS A 130 -11.94 2.57 13.39
CA HIS A 130 -11.21 1.41 12.91
C HIS A 130 -12.01 0.11 13.00
N LYS A 131 -11.66 -0.88 12.16
CA LYS A 131 -12.11 -2.28 12.31
C LYS A 131 -11.01 -3.25 11.88
N TYR A 132 -10.54 -4.05 12.83
CA TYR A 132 -9.48 -5.03 12.61
C TYR A 132 -9.97 -6.47 12.63
N TYR A 133 -9.43 -7.25 11.70
CA TYR A 133 -9.43 -8.71 11.74
C TYR A 133 -8.01 -9.21 11.52
N GLN A 134 -7.30 -9.49 12.61
CA GLN A 134 -5.88 -9.85 12.60
C GLN A 134 -5.67 -11.30 13.07
N TYR A 135 -4.77 -12.01 12.40
CA TYR A 135 -4.22 -13.27 12.88
C TYR A 135 -2.69 -13.24 12.79
N ASP A 136 -2.05 -13.13 13.96
CA ASP A 136 -0.59 -12.97 14.05
C ASP A 136 0.09 -14.06 14.87
N LYS A 137 1.22 -14.57 14.36
CA LYS A 137 2.02 -15.59 15.08
C LYS A 137 3.13 -15.01 15.97
N ASN A 138 3.52 -13.75 15.79
CA ASN A 138 4.41 -12.97 16.66
C ASN A 138 4.17 -11.48 16.39
N HIS A 139 3.75 -10.71 17.39
CA HIS A 139 3.32 -9.32 17.15
C HIS A 139 3.70 -8.36 18.28
N ALA A 140 3.99 -7.11 17.91
CA ALA A 140 4.06 -5.96 18.79
C ALA A 140 3.10 -4.86 18.29
N HIS A 141 2.09 -4.51 19.10
CA HIS A 141 1.07 -3.50 18.77
C HIS A 141 1.29 -2.21 19.56
N TYR A 142 1.10 -1.08 18.91
CA TYR A 142 0.86 0.20 19.57
C TYR A 142 -0.28 0.95 18.88
N GLU A 143 -1.27 1.40 19.64
CA GLU A 143 -2.47 2.04 19.13
C GLU A 143 -2.77 3.31 19.94
N ASN A 144 -3.18 4.36 19.25
CA ASN A 144 -3.62 5.61 19.84
C ASN A 144 -4.97 6.04 19.25
N ASP A 145 -6.04 5.46 19.78
CA ASP A 145 -7.38 5.84 19.35
C ASP A 145 -7.83 7.16 19.98
N ARG A 146 -8.35 8.04 19.13
CA ARG A 146 -9.14 9.18 19.60
C ARG A 146 -10.61 8.90 19.34
N GLU A 147 -11.18 7.96 20.09
CA GLU A 147 -12.63 7.80 20.14
C GLU A 147 -13.28 9.09 20.64
N HIS A 148 -14.24 9.62 19.87
CA HIS A 148 -15.17 10.66 20.34
C HIS A 148 -16.55 10.48 19.72
#